data_AF-A0A9X0XHZ8-F1
#
_entry.id   AF-A0A9X0XHZ8-F1
#
_cell.length_a   1.000
_cell.length_b   1.000
_cell.length_c   1.000
_cell.angle_alpha   90.00
_cell.angle_beta   90.00
_cell.angle_gamma   90.00
#
_symmetry.space_group_name_H-M   'P 1'
#
loop_
_entity.id
_entity.type
_entity.pdbx_description
1 polymer ?
#
loop_
_entity_poly.entity_id
_entity_poly.type
_entity_poly.pdbx_seq_one_letter_code
_entity_poly.pdbx_strand_id
1 'polypeptide(L)'
;MKSAKILSDLISSATGAKAHYDIWWAQVSDAKPQLAGVMSKHSDFFRASQDAHYTACFIYLAHLFDKRSDSSSLPNYLAVVRSIAEPTKFQDIEARFSSLASRATPLITVRHKTVAHIDAALSEKDVFGPLNITWKEVRSIIHDAAAFVEQLAGAPHQGATGIPRDGRLGEATLSLLRALK
;
A
#
# COMPACT_ATOMS: atom_id res chain seq x y z
N MET A 1 -17.68 -18.63 -5.27
CA MET A 1 -16.67 -19.13 -4.31
C MET A 1 -15.27 -18.57 -4.55
N LYS A 2 -14.70 -18.65 -5.76
CA LYS A 2 -13.32 -18.14 -6.03
C LYS A 2 -13.20 -16.60 -5.97
N SER A 3 -14.16 -15.85 -6.52
CA SER A 3 -14.15 -14.37 -6.51
C SER A 3 -14.22 -13.77 -5.10
N ALA A 4 -15.06 -14.32 -4.22
CA ALA A 4 -15.20 -13.84 -2.83
C ALA A 4 -13.90 -14.02 -2.01
N LYS A 5 -13.22 -15.16 -2.17
CA LYS A 5 -11.89 -15.39 -1.57
C LYS A 5 -10.88 -14.37 -2.09
N ILE A 6 -10.78 -14.19 -3.40
CA ILE A 6 -9.84 -13.24 -4.01
C ILE A 6 -10.13 -11.82 -3.49
N LEU A 7 -11.39 -11.41 -3.43
CA LEU A 7 -11.78 -10.09 -2.90
C LEU A 7 -11.38 -9.91 -1.43
N SER A 8 -11.57 -10.92 -0.58
CA SER A 8 -11.13 -10.86 0.82
C SER A 8 -9.61 -10.71 0.96
N ASP A 9 -8.84 -11.39 0.10
CA ASP A 9 -7.39 -11.31 0.09
C ASP A 9 -6.92 -9.93 -0.46
N LEU A 10 -7.65 -9.36 -1.43
CA LEU A 10 -7.44 -8.00 -1.93
C LEU A 10 -7.69 -6.96 -0.84
N ILE A 11 -8.78 -7.10 -0.07
CA ILE A 11 -9.08 -6.22 1.08
C ILE A 11 -7.96 -6.27 2.11
N SER A 12 -7.46 -7.47 2.42
CA SER A 12 -6.34 -7.67 3.33
C SER A 12 -5.07 -6.99 2.81
N SER A 13 -4.78 -7.14 1.51
CA SER A 13 -3.60 -6.53 0.88
C SER A 13 -3.69 -5.00 0.80
N ALA A 14 -4.86 -4.46 0.42
CA ALA A 14 -5.10 -3.01 0.45
C ALA A 14 -4.96 -2.43 1.87
N THR A 15 -5.51 -3.14 2.86
CA THR A 15 -5.36 -2.78 4.28
C THR A 15 -3.91 -2.75 4.70
N GLY A 16 -3.15 -3.81 4.40
CA GLY A 16 -1.73 -3.89 4.72
C GLY A 16 -0.93 -2.77 4.06
N ALA A 17 -1.09 -2.56 2.75
CA ALA A 17 -0.36 -1.54 2.00
C ALA A 17 -0.57 -0.15 2.62
N LYS A 18 -1.84 0.20 2.87
CA LYS A 18 -2.22 1.49 3.44
C LYS A 18 -1.78 1.65 4.89
N ALA A 19 -2.02 0.64 5.73
CA ALA A 19 -1.71 0.70 7.15
C ALA A 19 -0.20 0.87 7.39
N HIS A 20 0.61 0.08 6.71
CA HIS A 20 2.05 0.15 6.87
C HIS A 20 2.60 1.48 6.32
N TYR A 21 2.07 2.01 5.23
CA TYR A 21 2.46 3.34 4.74
C TYR A 21 2.12 4.44 5.75
N ASP A 22 0.87 4.50 6.23
CA ASP A 22 0.40 5.56 7.13
C ASP A 22 1.19 5.57 8.45
N ILE A 23 1.50 4.39 9.01
CA ILE A 23 2.31 4.26 10.24
C ILE A 23 3.76 4.69 9.98
N TRP A 24 4.36 4.21 8.89
CA TRP A 24 5.73 4.58 8.53
C TRP A 24 5.86 6.10 8.32
N TRP A 25 4.97 6.70 7.53
CA TRP A 25 5.00 8.12 7.23
C TRP A 25 4.86 8.98 8.48
N ALA A 26 3.97 8.58 9.40
CA ALA A 26 3.82 9.26 10.68
C ALA A 26 5.14 9.26 11.48
N GLN A 27 5.90 8.17 11.46
CA GLN A 27 7.19 8.07 12.18
C GLN A 27 8.31 8.85 11.50
N VAL A 28 8.43 8.78 10.17
CA VAL A 28 9.58 9.37 9.46
C VAL A 28 9.39 10.82 9.06
N SER A 29 8.14 11.27 8.95
CA SER A 29 7.75 12.62 8.52
C SER A 29 6.96 13.35 9.60
N ASP A 30 5.70 12.97 9.87
CA ASP A 30 4.77 13.82 10.65
C ASP A 30 5.16 14.00 12.12
N ALA A 31 5.91 13.04 12.70
CA ALA A 31 6.43 13.13 14.05
C ALA A 31 7.58 14.13 14.21
N LYS A 32 8.22 14.55 13.11
CA LYS A 32 9.44 15.37 13.14
C LYS A 32 9.13 16.86 12.93
N PRO A 33 9.87 17.76 13.60
CA PRO A 33 10.90 17.49 14.61
C PRO A 33 10.36 17.25 16.04
N GLN A 34 9.08 17.50 16.31
CA GLN A 34 8.57 17.71 17.67
C GLN A 34 8.60 16.47 18.57
N LEU A 35 8.55 15.27 18.00
CA LEU A 35 8.56 13.99 18.73
C LEU A 35 9.85 13.20 18.53
N ALA A 36 10.84 13.77 17.83
CA ALA A 36 12.11 13.11 17.54
C ALA A 36 12.84 12.67 18.81
N GLY A 37 12.83 13.49 19.87
CA GLY A 37 13.46 13.17 21.14
C GLY A 37 12.85 11.95 21.85
N VAL A 38 11.53 11.75 21.73
CA VAL A 38 10.85 10.55 22.27
C VAL A 38 11.28 9.32 21.50
N MET A 39 11.32 9.43 20.17
CA MET A 39 11.75 8.31 19.32
C MET A 39 13.22 7.94 19.55
N SER A 40 14.10 8.92 19.80
CA SER A 40 15.51 8.67 20.12
C SER A 40 15.71 7.91 21.43
N LYS A 41 14.83 8.08 22.43
CA LYS A 41 14.89 7.29 23.68
C LYS A 41 14.54 5.80 23.48
N HIS A 42 13.84 5.48 22.39
CA HIS A 42 13.43 4.12 22.02
C HIS A 42 13.95 3.77 20.62
N SER A 43 15.19 4.16 20.32
CA SER A 43 15.76 4.14 18.97
C SER A 43 15.73 2.79 18.29
N ASP A 44 16.00 1.69 19.02
CA ASP A 44 16.01 0.35 18.43
C ASP A 44 14.62 -0.10 17.98
N PHE A 45 13.60 0.19 18.79
CA PHE A 45 12.22 -0.08 18.41
C PHE A 45 11.82 0.74 17.18
N PHE A 46 12.06 2.05 17.18
CA PHE A 46 11.63 2.90 16.07
C PHE A 46 12.40 2.64 14.79
N ARG A 47 13.69 2.29 14.86
CA ARG A 47 14.47 1.86 13.70
C ARG A 47 13.88 0.57 13.10
N ALA A 48 13.71 -0.47 13.92
CA ALA A 48 13.14 -1.74 13.45
C ALA A 48 11.71 -1.57 12.91
N SER A 49 10.89 -0.76 13.58
CA SER A 49 9.52 -0.42 13.16
C SER A 49 9.50 0.29 11.81
N GLN A 50 10.31 1.34 11.63
CA GLN A 50 10.37 2.09 10.38
C GLN A 50 10.73 1.18 9.20
N ASP A 51 11.77 0.34 9.35
CA ASP A 51 12.22 -0.59 8.31
C ASP A 51 11.13 -1.63 7.97
N ALA A 52 10.46 -2.17 9.00
CA ALA A 52 9.39 -3.14 8.82
C ALA A 52 8.17 -2.55 8.11
N HIS A 53 7.71 -1.37 8.51
CA HIS A 53 6.56 -0.71 7.90
C HIS A 53 6.85 -0.21 6.48
N TYR A 54 8.05 0.33 6.24
CA TYR A 54 8.51 0.67 4.89
C TYR A 54 8.47 -0.57 3.97
N THR A 55 9.06 -1.67 4.42
CA THR A 55 9.12 -2.91 3.63
C THR A 55 7.73 -3.50 3.37
N ALA A 56 6.92 -3.61 4.42
CA ALA A 56 5.61 -4.25 4.35
C ALA A 56 4.64 -3.51 3.42
N CYS A 57 4.66 -2.17 3.38
CA CYS A 57 3.72 -1.43 2.54
C CYS A 57 3.91 -1.76 1.04
N PHE A 58 5.16 -1.89 0.58
CA PHE A 58 5.47 -2.28 -0.80
C PHE A 58 5.20 -3.76 -1.08
N ILE A 59 5.39 -4.65 -0.10
CA ILE A 59 5.02 -6.07 -0.25
C ILE A 59 3.53 -6.21 -0.51
N TYR A 60 2.70 -5.60 0.34
CA TYR A 60 1.25 -5.66 0.20
C TYR A 60 0.75 -4.95 -1.06
N LEU A 61 1.37 -3.83 -1.43
CA LEU A 61 1.08 -3.17 -2.70
C LEU A 61 1.39 -4.09 -3.87
N ALA A 62 2.54 -4.77 -3.87
CA ALA A 62 2.91 -5.70 -4.94
C ALA A 62 1.94 -6.88 -5.07
N HIS A 63 1.44 -7.42 -3.96
CA HIS A 63 0.43 -8.50 -4.00
C HIS A 63 -0.83 -8.09 -4.78
N LEU A 64 -1.28 -6.83 -4.66
CA LEU A 64 -2.44 -6.34 -5.40
C LEU A 64 -2.28 -6.41 -6.92
N PHE A 65 -1.05 -6.32 -7.43
CA PHE A 65 -0.74 -6.26 -8.86
C PHE A 65 0.02 -7.49 -9.38
N ASP A 66 0.11 -8.56 -8.58
CA ASP A 66 0.79 -9.80 -8.99
C ASP A 66 0.12 -10.39 -10.25
N LYS A 67 0.94 -10.78 -11.22
CA LYS A 67 0.50 -11.31 -12.52
C LYS A 67 0.43 -12.83 -12.55
N ARG A 68 0.94 -13.52 -11.52
CA ARG A 68 0.89 -14.98 -11.44
C ARG A 68 -0.57 -15.43 -11.36
N SER A 69 -0.93 -16.44 -12.15
CA SER A 69 -2.30 -16.96 -12.26
C SER A 69 -2.83 -17.65 -10.99
N ASP A 70 -1.94 -18.02 -10.07
CA ASP A 70 -2.25 -18.64 -8.78
C ASP A 70 -2.36 -17.64 -7.62
N SER A 71 -2.20 -16.33 -7.88
CA SER A 71 -2.27 -15.28 -6.87
C SER A 71 -3.67 -14.69 -6.68
N SER A 72 -3.98 -14.20 -5.48
CA SER A 72 -5.18 -13.40 -5.23
C SER A 72 -4.90 -11.92 -5.50
N SER A 73 -4.91 -11.52 -6.78
CA SER A 73 -4.53 -10.18 -7.23
C SER A 73 -5.64 -9.49 -8.05
N LEU A 74 -5.48 -8.18 -8.30
CA LEU A 74 -6.43 -7.40 -9.12
C LEU A 74 -6.55 -7.96 -10.55
N PRO A 75 -5.44 -8.27 -11.27
CA PRO A 75 -5.55 -8.93 -12.57
C PRO A 75 -6.41 -10.20 -12.55
N ASN A 76 -6.19 -11.07 -11.56
CA ASN A 76 -6.92 -12.33 -11.46
C ASN A 76 -8.38 -12.12 -11.05
N TYR A 77 -8.66 -11.17 -10.15
CA TYR A 77 -10.02 -10.80 -9.80
C TYR A 77 -10.80 -10.30 -11.01
N LEU A 78 -10.22 -9.35 -11.76
CA LEU A 78 -10.81 -8.77 -12.97
C LEU A 78 -11.06 -9.82 -14.04
N ALA A 79 -10.15 -10.78 -14.22
CA ALA A 79 -10.36 -11.91 -15.12
C ALA A 79 -11.57 -12.78 -14.71
N VAL A 80 -11.76 -13.01 -13.41
CA VAL A 80 -12.92 -13.76 -12.90
C VAL A 80 -14.22 -12.98 -13.06
N VAL A 81 -14.25 -11.67 -12.78
CA VAL A 81 -15.49 -10.90 -12.83
C VAL A 81 -15.88 -10.45 -14.24
N ARG A 82 -14.95 -10.46 -15.21
CA ARG A 82 -15.22 -10.14 -16.62
C ARG A 82 -16.35 -10.97 -17.23
N SER A 83 -16.47 -12.24 -16.84
CA SER A 83 -17.48 -13.16 -17.38
C SER A 83 -18.89 -12.96 -16.82
N ILE A 84 -19.02 -12.18 -15.74
CA ILE A 84 -20.29 -11.96 -15.03
C ILE A 84 -20.72 -10.49 -15.00
N ALA A 85 -19.83 -9.57 -15.37
CA ALA A 85 -20.09 -8.14 -15.35
C ALA A 85 -20.75 -7.66 -16.65
N GLU A 86 -21.57 -6.62 -16.52
CA GLU A 86 -22.10 -5.87 -17.67
C GLU A 86 -20.94 -5.25 -18.47
N PRO A 87 -20.89 -5.41 -19.81
CA PRO A 87 -19.72 -5.02 -20.61
C PRO A 87 -19.28 -3.57 -20.43
N THR A 88 -20.22 -2.62 -20.41
CA THR A 88 -19.92 -1.18 -20.27
C THR A 88 -19.35 -0.85 -18.90
N LYS A 89 -19.96 -1.39 -17.82
CA LYS A 89 -19.44 -1.21 -16.46
C LYS A 89 -18.06 -1.85 -16.28
N PHE A 90 -17.81 -2.98 -16.95
CA PHE A 90 -16.51 -3.63 -16.90
C PHE A 90 -15.42 -2.81 -17.60
N GLN A 91 -15.73 -2.17 -18.74
CA GLN A 91 -14.78 -1.28 -19.43
C GLN A 91 -14.29 -0.14 -18.54
N ASP A 92 -15.19 0.49 -17.78
CA ASP A 92 -14.82 1.57 -16.84
C ASP A 92 -13.88 1.06 -15.73
N ILE A 93 -14.16 -0.13 -15.19
CA ILE A 93 -13.32 -0.77 -14.18
C ILE A 93 -11.93 -1.11 -14.75
N GLU A 94 -11.87 -1.65 -15.97
CA GLU A 94 -10.62 -2.04 -16.65
C GLU A 94 -9.76 -0.81 -16.98
N ALA A 95 -10.36 0.29 -17.42
CA ALA A 95 -9.66 1.55 -17.70
C ALA A 95 -9.04 2.13 -16.42
N ARG A 96 -9.80 2.15 -15.32
CA ARG A 96 -9.31 2.63 -14.02
C ARG A 96 -8.21 1.74 -13.46
N PHE A 97 -8.36 0.42 -13.56
CA PHE A 97 -7.30 -0.51 -13.19
C PHE A 97 -6.02 -0.25 -14.00
N SER A 98 -6.14 -0.07 -15.32
CA SER A 98 -4.98 0.18 -16.20
C SER A 98 -4.24 1.47 -15.83
N SER A 99 -4.98 2.54 -15.55
CA SER A 99 -4.42 3.81 -15.05
C SER A 99 -3.71 3.67 -13.70
N LEU A 100 -4.29 2.90 -12.78
CA LEU A 100 -3.68 2.64 -11.48
C LEU A 100 -2.43 1.74 -11.61
N ALA A 101 -2.49 0.69 -12.42
CA ALA A 101 -1.41 -0.26 -12.63
C ALA A 101 -0.18 0.39 -13.28
N SER A 102 -0.37 1.32 -14.21
CA SER A 102 0.75 2.05 -14.83
C SER A 102 1.50 2.90 -13.81
N ARG A 103 0.79 3.51 -12.85
CA ARG A 103 1.37 4.27 -11.74
C ARG A 103 2.02 3.38 -10.67
N ALA A 104 1.46 2.20 -10.42
CA ALA A 104 1.98 1.26 -9.41
C ALA A 104 3.20 0.45 -9.90
N THR A 105 3.33 0.22 -11.20
CA THR A 105 4.40 -0.61 -11.80
C THR A 105 5.82 -0.18 -11.39
N PRO A 106 6.17 1.13 -11.41
CA PRO A 106 7.47 1.58 -10.90
C PRO A 106 7.72 1.17 -9.45
N LEU A 107 6.74 1.32 -8.56
CA LEU A 107 6.88 1.00 -7.13
C LEU A 107 7.07 -0.50 -6.87
N ILE A 108 6.43 -1.34 -7.67
CA ILE A 108 6.60 -2.79 -7.61
C ILE A 108 8.02 -3.18 -8.04
N THR A 109 8.54 -2.48 -9.06
CA THR A 109 9.92 -2.67 -9.54
C THR A 109 10.94 -2.24 -8.49
N VAL A 110 10.65 -1.15 -7.76
CA VAL A 110 11.50 -0.71 -6.64
C VAL A 110 11.60 -1.79 -5.57
N ARG A 111 10.47 -2.32 -5.10
CA ARG A 111 10.44 -3.43 -4.12
C ARG A 111 11.33 -4.58 -4.56
N HIS A 112 11.25 -4.96 -5.83
CA HIS A 112 12.03 -6.06 -6.37
C HIS A 112 13.55 -5.84 -6.18
N LYS A 113 14.02 -4.59 -6.29
CA LYS A 113 15.43 -4.20 -6.19
C LYS A 113 15.91 -3.73 -4.81
N THR A 114 15.03 -3.25 -3.94
CA THR A 114 15.40 -2.72 -2.61
C THR A 114 15.03 -3.63 -1.45
N VAL A 115 14.05 -4.51 -1.64
CA VAL A 115 13.44 -5.30 -0.56
C VAL A 115 13.55 -6.80 -0.83
N ALA A 116 13.20 -7.25 -2.04
CA ALA A 116 13.13 -8.68 -2.35
C ALA A 116 14.47 -9.27 -2.82
N HIS A 117 15.23 -8.52 -3.61
CA HIS A 117 16.61 -8.80 -3.94
C HIS A 117 17.39 -7.56 -3.54
N ILE A 118 17.95 -7.55 -2.32
CA ILE A 118 18.86 -6.49 -1.89
C ILE A 118 20.09 -6.61 -2.79
N ASP A 119 20.08 -5.89 -3.91
CA ASP A 119 21.24 -5.78 -4.78
C ASP A 119 22.32 -5.05 -3.97
N ALA A 120 23.43 -5.73 -3.69
CA ALA A 120 24.52 -5.17 -2.91
C ALA A 120 25.10 -3.89 -3.53
N ALA A 121 24.81 -3.61 -4.81
CA ALA A 121 25.27 -2.43 -5.53
C ALA A 121 24.30 -1.24 -5.50
N LEU A 122 23.06 -1.37 -4.99
CA LEU A 122 22.03 -0.33 -5.11
C LEU A 122 21.48 0.13 -3.75
N SER A 123 21.55 1.45 -3.49
CA SER A 123 20.86 2.07 -2.36
C SER A 123 19.41 2.43 -2.71
N GLU A 124 18.58 2.73 -1.69
CA GLU A 124 17.21 3.24 -1.90
C GLU A 124 17.21 4.49 -2.82
N LYS A 125 18.20 5.36 -2.66
CA LYS A 125 18.38 6.54 -3.50
C LYS A 125 18.66 6.17 -4.96
N ASP A 126 19.42 5.11 -5.21
CA ASP A 126 19.74 4.64 -6.56
C ASP A 126 18.54 3.99 -7.24
N VAL A 127 17.58 3.48 -6.47
CA VAL A 127 16.37 2.85 -7.01
C VAL A 127 15.21 3.84 -7.18
N PHE A 128 15.00 4.78 -6.25
CA PHE A 128 13.96 5.81 -6.37
C PHE A 128 14.39 7.02 -7.19
N GLY A 129 15.68 7.39 -7.16
CA GLY A 129 16.21 8.56 -7.87
C GLY A 129 15.86 8.59 -9.36
N PRO A 130 16.04 7.48 -10.11
CA PRO A 130 15.67 7.42 -11.53
C PRO A 130 14.17 7.52 -11.81
N LEU A 131 13.33 7.21 -10.83
CA LEU A 131 11.87 7.23 -10.99
C LEU A 131 11.28 8.63 -10.83
N ASN A 132 12.00 9.55 -10.18
CA ASN A 132 11.52 10.89 -9.87
C ASN A 132 10.13 10.91 -9.19
N ILE A 133 9.85 9.89 -8.37
CA ILE A 133 8.59 9.75 -7.63
C ILE A 133 8.77 10.33 -6.23
N THR A 134 7.85 11.20 -5.84
CA THR A 134 7.75 11.76 -4.50
C THR A 134 6.96 10.84 -3.55
N TRP A 135 7.20 10.96 -2.25
CA TRP A 135 6.41 10.25 -1.25
C TRP A 135 4.92 10.60 -1.25
N LYS A 136 4.55 11.80 -1.73
CA LYS A 136 3.15 12.19 -1.94
C LYS A 136 2.51 11.39 -3.07
N GLU A 137 3.25 11.11 -4.14
CA GLU A 137 2.78 10.25 -5.23
C GLU A 137 2.69 8.79 -4.79
N VAL A 138 3.66 8.29 -4.02
CA VAL A 138 3.57 6.96 -3.38
C VAL A 138 2.31 6.84 -2.53
N ARG A 139 2.04 7.84 -1.67
CA ARG A 139 0.80 7.91 -0.87
C ARG A 139 -0.43 7.79 -1.74
N SER A 140 -0.51 8.61 -2.79
CA SER A 140 -1.66 8.63 -3.69
C SER A 140 -1.86 7.28 -4.36
N ILE A 141 -0.80 6.61 -4.83
CA ILE A 141 -0.92 5.28 -5.45
C ILE A 141 -1.48 4.25 -4.46
N ILE A 142 -0.96 4.22 -3.22
CA ILE A 142 -1.41 3.28 -2.20
C ILE A 142 -2.87 3.55 -1.81
N HIS A 143 -3.23 4.82 -1.61
CA HIS A 143 -4.58 5.22 -1.22
C HIS A 143 -5.59 4.98 -2.37
N ASP A 144 -5.20 5.26 -3.62
CA ASP A 144 -6.02 4.99 -4.81
C ASP A 144 -6.22 3.48 -5.00
N ALA A 145 -5.22 2.65 -4.70
CA ALA A 145 -5.36 1.19 -4.74
C ALA A 145 -6.33 0.69 -3.68
N ALA A 146 -6.29 1.24 -2.47
CA ALA A 146 -7.24 0.90 -1.41
C ALA A 146 -8.67 1.32 -1.77
N ALA A 147 -8.87 2.52 -2.31
CA ALA A 147 -10.16 3.01 -2.79
C ALA A 147 -10.69 2.18 -3.97
N PHE A 148 -9.81 1.71 -4.86
CA PHE A 148 -10.20 0.82 -5.95
C PHE A 148 -10.72 -0.53 -5.41
N VAL A 149 -10.03 -1.14 -4.45
CA VAL A 149 -10.47 -2.40 -3.82
C VAL A 149 -11.79 -2.21 -3.05
N GLU A 150 -11.95 -1.11 -2.32
CA GLU A 150 -13.20 -0.75 -1.66
C GLU A 150 -14.38 -0.69 -2.64
N GLN A 151 -14.19 -0.04 -3.78
CA GLN A 151 -15.22 0.06 -4.80
C GLN A 151 -15.56 -1.33 -5.38
N LEU A 152 -14.55 -2.18 -5.64
CA LEU A 152 -14.78 -3.55 -6.10
C LEU A 152 -15.57 -4.39 -5.08
N ALA A 153 -15.46 -4.06 -3.79
CA ALA A 153 -16.23 -4.67 -2.73
C ALA A 153 -17.66 -4.14 -2.61
N GLY A 154 -18.02 -3.09 -3.36
CA GLY A 154 -19.36 -2.49 -3.32
C GLY A 154 -19.71 -1.84 -1.97
N ALA A 155 -18.68 -1.46 -1.19
CA ALA A 155 -18.89 -0.91 0.14
C ALA A 155 -19.19 0.60 0.11
N PRO A 156 -19.96 1.12 1.09
CA PRO A 156 -20.29 2.55 1.15
C PRO A 156 -19.11 3.43 1.57
N HIS A 157 -18.12 2.85 2.28
CA HIS A 157 -16.87 3.49 2.66
C HIS A 157 -15.82 2.44 3.07
N GLN A 158 -14.53 2.76 3.05
CA GLN A 158 -13.42 1.88 3.46
C GLN A 158 -13.62 1.18 4.81
N GLY A 159 -14.13 1.90 5.81
CA GLY A 159 -14.36 1.32 7.14
C GLY A 159 -15.36 0.15 7.16
N ALA A 160 -16.18 -0.01 6.12
CA ALA A 160 -17.16 -1.09 6.01
C ALA A 160 -16.54 -2.37 5.40
N THR A 161 -15.38 -2.26 4.74
CA THR A 161 -14.59 -3.42 4.25
C THR A 161 -13.49 -3.83 5.22
N GLY A 162 -13.29 -3.08 6.32
CA GLY A 162 -12.14 -3.27 7.21
C GLY A 162 -10.87 -2.53 6.77
N ILE A 163 -10.88 -1.86 5.61
CA ILE A 163 -9.80 -0.97 5.20
C ILE A 163 -9.80 0.26 6.12
N PRO A 164 -8.68 0.61 6.77
CA PRO A 164 -8.60 1.78 7.64
C PRO A 164 -8.99 3.05 6.88
N ARG A 165 -9.75 3.95 7.50
CA ARG A 165 -10.01 5.29 6.93
C ARG A 165 -8.71 6.11 6.84
N ASP A 166 -8.65 7.01 5.87
CA ASP A 166 -7.49 7.89 5.65
C ASP A 166 -7.06 8.59 6.94
N GLY A 167 -5.74 8.62 7.20
CA GLY A 167 -5.14 9.35 8.32
C GLY A 167 -5.27 8.66 9.68
N ARG A 168 -6.27 7.78 9.88
CA ARG A 168 -6.57 7.17 11.19
C ARG A 168 -5.36 6.48 11.84
N LEU A 169 -4.57 5.74 11.06
CA LEU A 169 -3.43 4.99 11.60
C LEU A 169 -2.20 5.88 11.83
N GLY A 170 -2.00 6.89 10.99
CA GLY A 170 -0.98 7.91 11.21
C GLY A 170 -1.28 8.71 12.49
N GLU A 171 -2.52 9.17 12.65
CA GLU A 171 -2.98 9.88 13.86
C GLU A 171 -2.85 9.03 15.13
N ALA A 172 -3.24 7.75 15.06
CA ALA A 172 -3.06 6.82 16.17
C ALA A 172 -1.58 6.66 16.56
N THR A 173 -0.69 6.57 15.57
CA THR A 173 0.76 6.49 15.77
C THR A 173 1.29 7.77 16.44
N LEU A 174 0.87 8.94 15.97
CA LEU A 174 1.24 10.22 16.57
C LEU A 174 0.69 10.38 17.99
N SER A 175 -0.53 9.90 18.25
CA SER A 175 -1.12 9.90 19.60
C SER A 175 -0.32 9.03 20.56
N LEU A 176 0.11 7.84 20.11
CA LEU A 176 0.98 6.97 20.91
C LEU A 176 2.31 7.65 21.22
N LEU A 177 2.96 8.25 20.23
CA LEU A 177 4.22 8.98 20.42
C LEU A 177 4.09 10.14 21.42
N ARG A 178 2.96 10.86 21.41
CA ARG A 178 2.69 11.94 22.38
C ARG A 178 2.50 11.41 23.80
N ALA A 179 1.95 10.21 23.97
CA ALA A 179 1.77 9.58 25.28
C ALA A 179 3.07 9.05 25.89
N LEU A 180 4.11 8.85 25.07
CA LEU A 180 5.46 8.45 25.51
C LEU A 180 6.36 9.64 25.86
N LYS A 181 5.86 10.88 25.70
CA LYS A 181 6.59 12.11 25.99
C LYS A 181 6.66 12.38 27.48
#